data_AF-A0A973H5P7-F1
#
_entry.id   AF-A0A973H5P7-F1
#
_cell.length_a   1.000
_cell.length_b   1.000
_cell.length_c   1.000
_cell.angle_alpha   90.00
_cell.angle_beta   90.00
_cell.angle_gamma   90.00
#
_symmetry.space_group_name_H-M   'P 1'
#
loop_
_entity.id
_entity.type
_entity.pdbx_description
1 polymer ?
#
loop_
_entity_poly.entity_id
_entity_poly.type
_entity_poly.pdbx_seq_one_letter_code
_entity_poly.pdbx_strand_id
1 'polypeptide(L)' 'MLNPMVGWEPGTLIRYHGSLTDLHGTYQAHPCICLRCDDPVYGSARYRLVDGTGRTVVSCVRARSITAV' A
#
# COMPACT_ATOMS: atom_id res chain seq x y z
N MET A 1 10.13 -15.94 -7.25
CA MET A 1 9.69 -15.87 -5.84
C MET A 1 8.53 -14.91 -5.76
N LEU A 2 7.32 -15.40 -5.50
CA LEU A 2 6.19 -14.54 -5.15
C LEU A 2 6.54 -13.89 -3.82
N ASN A 3 6.66 -12.56 -3.78
CA ASN A 3 6.78 -11.85 -2.53
C ASN A 3 5.55 -12.28 -1.69
N PRO A 4 5.73 -12.98 -0.55
CA PRO A 4 4.61 -13.32 0.30
C PRO A 4 3.88 -12.01 0.59
N MET A 5 2.56 -12.03 0.56
CA MET A 5 1.73 -10.86 0.85
C MET A 5 2.08 -10.39 2.26
N VAL A 6 3.08 -9.51 2.41
CA VAL A 6 3.46 -8.95 3.70
C VAL A 6 2.28 -8.10 4.13
N GLY A 7 1.45 -8.66 5.01
CA GLY A 7 0.46 -7.90 5.73
C GLY A 7 1.21 -6.87 6.56
N TRP A 8 1.14 -5.61 6.17
CA TRP A 8 1.71 -4.51 6.94
C TRP A 8 0.74 -4.19 8.08
N GLU A 9 1.27 -4.05 9.30
CA GLU A 9 0.47 -3.49 10.39
C GLU A 9 0.03 -2.07 10.01
N PRO A 10 -1.24 -1.68 10.23
CA PRO A 10 -1.71 -0.34 9.90
C PRO A 10 -0.85 0.73 10.57
N GLY A 11 -0.32 1.66 9.76
CA GLY A 11 0.60 2.70 10.23
C GLY A 11 2.08 2.38 10.00
N THR A 12 2.43 1.18 9.52
CA THR A 12 3.82 0.82 9.22
C THR A 12 4.40 1.76 8.17
N LEU A 13 5.59 2.29 8.43
CA LEU A 13 6.34 3.08 7.44
C LEU A 13 6.85 2.19 6.31
N ILE A 14 6.49 2.55 5.08
CA ILE A 14 6.93 1.89 3.86
C ILE A 14 7.49 2.92 2.87
N ARG A 15 8.28 2.45 1.91
CA ARG A 15 8.69 3.22 0.73
C ARG A 15 7.83 2.86 -0.47
N TYR A 16 7.10 3.82 -1.02
CA TYR A 16 6.38 3.65 -2.28
C TYR A 16 7.29 3.89 -3.48
N HIS A 17 7.20 2.97 -4.44
CA HIS A 17 7.95 2.97 -5.70
C HIS A 17 7.08 2.42 -6.85
N GLY A 18 5.77 2.69 -6.81
CA GLY A 18 4.82 2.21 -7.82
C GLY A 18 4.81 3.05 -9.11
N SER A 19 3.75 2.89 -9.90
CA SER A 19 3.64 3.55 -11.22
C SER A 19 3.38 5.05 -11.15
N LEU A 20 2.93 5.59 -10.01
CA LEU A 20 2.73 7.03 -9.83
C LEU A 20 4.04 7.66 -9.33
N THR A 21 4.95 7.96 -10.25
CA THR A 21 6.32 8.40 -9.94
C THR A 21 6.37 9.66 -9.07
N ASP A 22 5.43 10.57 -9.25
CA ASP A 22 5.33 11.81 -8.46
C ASP A 22 5.01 11.57 -6.98
N LEU A 23 4.55 10.36 -6.64
CA LEU A 23 4.25 9.93 -5.29
C LEU A 23 5.35 9.01 -4.71
N HIS A 24 6.49 8.85 -5.37
CA HIS A 24 7.61 8.09 -4.81
C HIS A 24 8.09 8.74 -3.51
N GLY A 25 8.13 7.95 -2.43
CA GLY A 25 8.40 8.51 -1.11
C GLY A 25 8.08 7.55 0.03
N THR A 26 8.16 8.05 1.24
CA THR A 26 7.89 7.30 2.47
C THR A 26 6.52 7.66 3.01
N TYR A 27 5.71 6.65 3.34
CA TYR A 27 4.34 6.81 3.81
C TYR A 27 3.98 5.74 4.84
N GLN A 28 2.91 5.96 5.57
CA GLN A 28 2.29 4.94 6.39
C GLN A 28 1.34 4.09 5.54
N ALA A 29 1.52 2.77 5.57
CA ALA A 29 0.63 1.81 4.93
C ALA A 29 -0.56 1.49 5.84
N HIS A 30 -1.77 1.60 5.30
CA HIS A 30 -2.97 1.10 5.96
C HIS A 30 -3.74 0.18 5.01
N PRO A 31 -4.50 -0.80 5.52
CA PRO A 31 -5.43 -1.56 4.71
C PRO A 31 -6.33 -0.62 3.91
N CYS A 32 -6.43 -0.85 2.61
CA CYS A 32 -7.40 -0.12 1.81
C CYS A 32 -8.81 -0.59 2.18
N ILE A 33 -9.79 0.31 2.11
CA ILE A 33 -11.23 -0.02 2.22
C ILE A 33 -11.94 0.11 0.88
N CYS A 34 -11.17 0.30 -0.19
CA CYS A 34 -11.66 0.40 -1.54
C CYS A 34 -12.30 -0.94 -1.95
N LEU A 35 -13.44 -0.83 -2.67
CA LEU A 35 -14.27 -1.94 -3.15
C LEU A 35 -13.46 -3.22 -3.40
N ARG A 36 -13.79 -4.26 -2.62
CA ARG A 36 -13.35 -5.65 -2.83
C ARG A 36 -11.90 -5.98 -2.47
N CYS A 37 -11.46 -5.62 -1.27
CA CYS A 37 -10.16 -6.02 -0.73
C CYS A 37 -10.00 -7.53 -0.51
N ASP A 38 -11.12 -8.26 -0.42
CA ASP A 38 -11.18 -9.72 -0.23
C ASP A 38 -11.61 -10.49 -1.49
N ASP A 39 -11.65 -9.85 -2.67
CA ASP A 39 -12.08 -10.53 -3.90
C ASP A 39 -10.97 -11.47 -4.41
N PRO A 40 -11.20 -12.80 -4.38
CA PRO A 40 -10.20 -13.79 -4.75
C PRO A 40 -9.81 -13.72 -6.23
N VAL A 41 -10.59 -13.02 -7.07
CA VAL A 41 -10.28 -12.77 -8.49
C VAL A 41 -9.21 -11.68 -8.66
N TYR A 42 -9.12 -10.71 -7.75
CA TYR A 42 -8.13 -9.61 -7.80
C TYR A 42 -6.91 -9.82 -6.90
N GLY A 43 -6.92 -10.88 -6.08
CA GLY A 43 -5.77 -11.72 -5.75
C GLY A 43 -4.60 -11.09 -4.98
N SER A 44 -4.71 -9.87 -4.46
CA SER A 44 -3.62 -9.26 -3.68
C SER A 44 -4.09 -8.13 -2.76
N ALA A 45 -3.58 -8.14 -1.52
CA ALA A 45 -3.80 -7.09 -0.53
C ALA A 45 -3.52 -5.70 -1.12
N ARG A 46 -4.42 -4.76 -0.83
CA ARG A 46 -4.33 -3.36 -1.26
C ARG A 46 -4.18 -2.45 -0.06
N TYR A 47 -3.39 -1.40 -0.25
CA TYR A 47 -3.08 -0.43 0.80
C TYR A 47 -3.51 0.97 0.38
N ARG A 48 -3.89 1.79 1.35
CA ARG A 48 -3.89 3.24 1.23
C ARG A 48 -2.62 3.77 1.87
N LEU A 49 -2.04 4.80 1.26
CA LEU A 49 -0.85 5.47 1.77
C LEU A 49 -1.24 6.78 2.42
N VAL A 50 -0.71 6.98 3.61
CA VAL A 50 -0.99 8.14 4.46
C VAL A 50 0.31 8.90 4.68
N ASP A 51 0.30 10.20 4.45
CA ASP A 51 1.46 11.06 4.70
C ASP A 51 1.64 11.39 6.19
N GLY A 52 2.72 12.09 6.54
CA GLY A 52 3.02 12.44 7.94
C GLY A 52 1.99 13.35 8.61
N THR A 53 1.04 13.91 7.85
CA THR A 53 -0.06 14.73 8.38
C THR A 53 -1.34 13.92 8.62
N GLY A 54 -1.34 12.62 8.30
CA GLY A 54 -2.53 11.77 8.37
C GLY A 54 -3.42 11.84 7.14
N ARG A 55 -3.01 12.54 6.08
CA ARG A 55 -3.80 12.64 4.84
C ARG A 55 -3.54 11.43 3.93
N THR A 56 -4.61 10.83 3.42
CA THR A 56 -4.50 9.80 2.38
C THR A 56 -4.06 10.45 1.07
N VAL A 57 -2.91 10.02 0.55
CA VAL A 57 -2.34 10.51 -0.71
C VAL A 57 -2.68 9.61 -1.89
N VAL A 58 -2.81 8.30 -1.67
CA VAL A 58 -3.22 7.35 -2.70
C VAL A 58 -3.87 6.11 -2.08
N SER A 59 -4.83 5.53 -2.79
CA SER A 59 -5.55 4.30 -2.41
C SER A 59 -5.30 3.20 -3.43
N CYS A 60 -5.69 1.97 -3.10
CA CYS A 60 -5.59 0.79 -3.98
C CYS A 60 -4.15 0.41 -4.37
N VAL A 61 -3.15 0.78 -3.57
CA VAL A 61 -1.73 0.47 -3.82
C VAL A 61 -1.49 -1.03 -3.66
N ARG A 62 -0.79 -1.62 -4.62
CA ARG A 62 -0.46 -3.05 -4.58
C ARG A 62 0.73 -3.30 -3.65
N ALA A 63 0.73 -4.43 -2.95
CA ALA A 63 1.86 -4.86 -2.10
C ALA A 63 3.23 -4.79 -2.81
N ARG A 64 3.28 -5.13 -4.11
CA ARG A 64 4.51 -5.10 -4.93
C ARG A 64 5.07 -3.70 -5.20
N SER A 65 4.33 -2.64 -4.89
CA SER A 65 4.71 -1.25 -5.12
C SER A 65 5.22 -0.57 -3.86
N ILE A 66 5.36 -1.32 -2.77
CA ILE A 66 5.81 -0.85 -1.45
C ILE A 66 6.82 -1.82 -0.86
N THR A 67 7.79 -1.30 -0.12
CA THR A 67 8.79 -2.09 0.64
C THR A 67 8.93 -1.53 2.04
N ALA A 68 9.45 -2.33 2.98
CA ALA A 68 9.91 -1.80 4.26
C ALA A 68 10.94 -0.69 4.04
N VAL A 69 10.95 0.28 4.95
CA VAL A 69 12.02 1.29 5.07
C VAL A 69 13.16 0.70 5.90
#